data_AF-A0A519D4U1-F1
#
_entry.id   AF-A0A519D4U1-F1
#
_cell.length_a   1.000
_cell.length_b   1.000
_cell.length_c   1.000
_cell.angle_alpha   90.00
_cell.angle_beta   90.00
_cell.angle_gamma   90.00
#
_symmetry.space_group_name_H-M   'P 1'
#
loop_
_entity.id
_entity.type
_entity.pdbx_description
1 polymer ?
#
loop_
_entity_poly.entity_id
_entity_poly.type
_entity_poly.pdbx_seq_one_letter_code
_entity_poly.pdbx_strand_id
1 'polypeptide(L)'
;MKSRRVLLIADVEGWAYDIIAKSIVNSFRKYHAEIVYFRDLIDGKVTVDGNDYDVIFAFFWYDMLLRGKLVENLDLRKVCVDVQSHNSWLKRGIELDDVEM
;
A
#
# COMPACT_ATOMS: atom_id res chain seq x y z
N MET A 1 14.76 -6.69 -21.30
CA MET A 1 14.88 -6.52 -19.84
C MET A 1 13.46 -6.48 -19.29
N LYS A 2 13.11 -7.32 -18.30
CA LYS A 2 11.77 -7.27 -17.69
C LYS A 2 11.63 -5.90 -16.99
N SER A 3 10.62 -5.11 -17.34
CA SER A 3 10.37 -3.82 -16.69
C SER A 3 10.04 -4.09 -15.22
N ARG A 4 10.70 -3.39 -14.29
CA ARG A 4 10.46 -3.60 -12.86
C ARG A 4 9.15 -2.93 -12.48
N ARG A 5 8.28 -3.62 -11.75
CA ARG A 5 6.92 -3.14 -11.43
C ARG A 5 6.79 -2.84 -9.95
N VAL A 6 6.12 -1.73 -9.65
CA VAL A 6 5.81 -1.29 -8.28
C VAL A 6 4.30 -1.16 -8.16
N LEU A 7 3.74 -1.77 -7.12
CA LEU A 7 2.36 -1.57 -6.73
C LEU A 7 2.29 -0.51 -5.64
N LEU A 8 1.42 0.48 -5.78
CA LEU A 8 1.13 1.50 -4.79
C LEU A 8 -0.32 1.32 -4.32
N ILE A 9 -0.52 0.82 -3.10
CA ILE A 9 -1.84 0.58 -2.52
C ILE A 9 -2.23 1.79 -1.67
N ALA A 10 -2.98 2.71 -2.28
CA ALA A 10 -3.56 3.88 -1.63
C ALA A 10 -4.91 3.55 -1.00
N ASP A 11 -5.49 4.47 -0.22
CA ASP A 11 -6.81 4.28 0.41
C ASP A 11 -7.95 4.40 -0.61
N VAL A 12 -8.29 5.62 -0.99
CA VAL A 12 -9.42 6.00 -1.84
C VAL A 12 -8.95 7.10 -2.79
N GLU A 13 -9.44 7.10 -4.02
CA GLU A 13 -9.14 8.18 -4.96
C GLU A 13 -9.48 9.56 -4.38
N GLY A 14 -8.56 10.51 -4.53
CA GLY A 14 -8.69 11.90 -4.05
C GLY A 14 -8.32 12.12 -2.58
N TRP A 15 -7.95 11.09 -1.83
CA TRP A 15 -7.56 11.19 -0.42
C TRP A 15 -6.05 11.27 -0.22
N ALA A 16 -5.62 11.40 1.03
CA ALA A 16 -4.22 11.68 1.38
C ALA A 16 -3.24 10.68 0.75
N TYR A 17 -3.51 9.37 0.83
CA TYR A 17 -2.57 8.38 0.28
C TYR A 17 -2.60 8.30 -1.24
N ASP A 18 -3.73 8.61 -1.89
CA ASP A 18 -3.77 8.80 -3.34
C ASP A 18 -2.88 9.98 -3.78
N ILE A 19 -2.97 11.12 -3.09
CA ILE A 19 -2.13 12.29 -3.39
C ILE A 19 -0.64 11.94 -3.26
N ILE A 20 -0.28 11.21 -2.21
CA ILE A 20 1.09 10.74 -2.00
C ILE A 20 1.51 9.77 -3.10
N ALA A 21 0.71 8.75 -3.39
CA ALA A 21 0.97 7.77 -4.45
C ALA A 21 1.18 8.45 -5.82
N LYS A 22 0.31 9.41 -6.18
CA LYS A 22 0.43 10.22 -7.41
C LYS A 22 1.67 11.11 -7.42
N SER A 23 2.13 11.59 -6.28
CA SER A 23 3.36 12.39 -6.20
C SER A 23 4.63 11.55 -6.45
N ILE A 24 4.63 10.29 -6.00
CA ILE A 24 5.79 9.40 -6.13
C ILE A 24 5.82 8.61 -7.45
N VAL A 25 4.66 8.33 -8.06
CA VAL A 25 4.56 7.47 -9.27
C VAL A 25 5.45 8.00 -10.40
N ASN A 26 5.54 9.32 -10.52
CA ASN A 26 6.32 10.01 -11.55
C ASN A 26 7.82 10.14 -11.19
N SER A 27 8.20 9.79 -9.98
CA SER A 27 9.58 9.88 -9.50
C SER A 27 10.40 8.62 -9.81
N PHE A 28 9.75 7.52 -10.20
CA PHE A 28 10.43 6.27 -10.53
C PHE A 28 11.08 6.33 -11.92
N ARG A 29 12.42 6.31 -11.98
CA ARG A 29 13.17 6.33 -13.25
C ARG A 29 13.27 4.97 -13.96
N LYS A 30 13.23 3.87 -13.21
CA LYS A 30 13.50 2.50 -13.71
C LYS A 30 12.34 1.53 -13.47
N TYR A 31 11.28 2.00 -12.84
CA TYR A 31 10.14 1.19 -12.43
C TYR A 31 8.88 1.73 -13.07
N HIS A 32 7.99 0.83 -13.45
CA HIS A 32 6.61 1.17 -13.79
C HIS A 32 5.76 1.01 -12.52
N ALA A 33 5.23 2.12 -12.04
CA ALA A 33 4.38 2.12 -10.86
C ALA A 33 2.90 2.14 -11.25
N GLU A 34 2.11 1.36 -10.52
CA GLU A 34 0.67 1.22 -10.68
C GLU A 34 -0.01 1.55 -9.35
N ILE A 35 -1.05 2.39 -9.40
CA ILE A 35 -1.83 2.76 -8.22
C ILE A 35 -3.10 1.91 -8.21
N VAL A 36 -3.33 1.23 -7.09
CA VAL A 36 -4.57 0.51 -6.81
C VAL A 36 -5.14 1.06 -5.51
N TYR A 37 -6.45 1.28 -5.48
CA TYR A 37 -7.13 1.74 -4.29
C TYR A 37 -7.59 0.57 -3.43
N PHE A 38 -7.29 0.65 -2.15
CA PHE A 38 -7.67 -0.35 -1.15
C PHE A 38 -9.18 -0.60 -1.13
N ARG A 39 -9.96 0.46 -1.34
CA ARG A 39 -11.42 0.35 -1.41
C ARG A 39 -11.89 -0.52 -2.59
N ASP A 40 -11.22 -0.43 -3.73
CA ASP A 40 -11.59 -1.21 -4.92
C ASP A 40 -11.19 -2.68 -4.79
N LEU A 41 -10.12 -2.98 -4.05
CA LEU A 41 -9.77 -4.34 -3.64
C LEU A 41 -10.84 -4.95 -2.73
N ILE A 42 -11.31 -4.20 -1.72
CA ILE A 42 -12.38 -4.66 -0.82
C ILE A 42 -13.70 -4.89 -1.57
N ASP A 43 -14.06 -3.95 -2.45
CA ASP A 43 -15.31 -4.01 -3.20
C ASP A 43 -15.25 -5.03 -4.36
N GLY A 44 -14.11 -5.72 -4.57
CA GLY A 44 -13.93 -6.72 -5.62
C GLY A 44 -13.95 -6.17 -7.05
N LYS A 45 -13.71 -4.86 -7.21
CA LYS A 45 -13.68 -4.20 -8.53
C LYS A 45 -12.38 -4.43 -9.27
N VAL A 46 -11.30 -4.70 -8.53
CA VAL A 46 -9.96 -4.96 -9.04
C VAL A 46 -9.39 -6.17 -8.32
N THR A 47 -8.69 -7.02 -9.07
CA THR A 47 -7.88 -8.13 -8.54
C THR A 47 -6.42 -7.88 -8.84
N VAL A 48 -5.54 -8.21 -7.90
CA VAL A 48 -4.10 -7.98 -8.00
C VAL A 48 -3.33 -9.23 -7.55
N ASP A 49 -2.38 -9.68 -8.36
CA ASP A 49 -1.42 -10.74 -8.01
C ASP A 49 -0.05 -10.13 -7.62
N GLY A 50 0.40 -10.37 -6.40
CA GLY A 50 1.68 -9.90 -5.87
C GLY A 50 2.92 -10.47 -6.57
N ASN A 51 2.78 -11.53 -7.37
CA ASN A 51 3.86 -12.04 -8.21
C ASN A 51 4.19 -11.11 -9.39
N ASP A 52 3.24 -10.27 -9.81
CA ASP A 52 3.43 -9.33 -10.91
C ASP A 52 4.29 -8.12 -10.53
N TYR A 53 4.55 -7.93 -9.24
CA TYR A 53 5.26 -6.78 -8.71
C TYR A 53 6.57 -7.18 -8.04
N ASP A 54 7.56 -6.31 -8.17
CA ASP A 54 8.84 -6.43 -7.48
C ASP A 54 8.79 -5.78 -6.09
N VAL A 55 8.01 -4.71 -5.96
CA VAL A 55 7.81 -3.94 -4.72
C VAL A 55 6.33 -3.57 -4.57
N ILE A 56 5.83 -3.61 -3.35
CA ILE A 56 4.46 -3.24 -2.99
C ILE A 56 4.52 -2.20 -1.88
N PHE A 57 4.13 -0.95 -2.16
CA PHE A 57 3.96 0.08 -1.14
C PHE A 57 2.53 0.02 -0.60
N ALA A 58 2.41 -0.22 0.71
CA ALA A 58 1.15 -0.23 1.42
C ALA A 58 1.03 1.03 2.27
N PHE A 59 0.34 2.05 1.76
CA PHE A 59 0.09 3.28 2.51
C PHE A 59 -0.96 3.08 3.60
N PHE A 60 -1.94 2.21 3.32
CA PHE A 60 -2.99 1.82 4.28
C PHE A 60 -2.73 0.42 4.86
N TRP A 61 -1.48 0.18 5.27
CA TRP A 61 -0.95 -1.14 5.62
C TRP A 61 -1.72 -1.86 6.72
N TYR A 62 -2.16 -1.15 7.76
CA TYR A 62 -2.79 -1.78 8.94
C TYR A 62 -4.08 -2.51 8.54
N ASP A 63 -4.98 -1.79 7.86
CA ASP A 63 -6.21 -2.35 7.34
C ASP A 63 -5.94 -3.39 6.23
N MET A 64 -4.91 -3.17 5.41
CA MET A 64 -4.51 -4.11 4.36
C MET A 64 -4.04 -5.47 4.90
N LEU A 65 -3.24 -5.47 5.97
CA LEU A 65 -2.74 -6.70 6.59
C LEU A 65 -3.82 -7.36 7.44
N LEU A 66 -4.63 -6.60 8.18
CA LEU A 66 -5.69 -7.15 9.03
C LEU A 66 -6.82 -7.81 8.26
N ARG A 67 -7.21 -7.25 7.11
CA ARG A 67 -8.35 -7.76 6.34
C ARG A 67 -8.01 -8.98 5.49
N GLY A 68 -6.80 -9.52 5.60
CA GLY A 68 -6.37 -10.71 4.87
C GLY A 68 -6.17 -10.46 3.38
N LYS A 69 -5.82 -11.53 2.65
CA LYS A 69 -5.25 -11.55 1.28
C LYS A 69 -6.13 -10.88 0.20
N LEU A 70 -6.25 -9.55 0.24
CA LEU A 70 -6.83 -8.75 -0.84
C LEU A 70 -5.89 -8.67 -2.06
N VAL A 71 -4.61 -8.97 -1.84
CA VAL A 71 -3.62 -9.20 -2.89
C VAL A 71 -3.29 -10.69 -2.92
N GLU A 72 -3.52 -11.33 -4.07
CA GLU A 72 -3.18 -12.74 -4.28
C GLU A 72 -1.65 -12.92 -4.25
N ASN A 73 -1.18 -14.08 -3.78
CA ASN A 73 0.26 -14.40 -3.70
C ASN A 73 1.14 -13.30 -3.06
N LEU A 74 0.60 -12.56 -2.08
CA LEU A 74 1.33 -11.50 -1.40
C LEU A 74 2.59 -12.05 -0.71
N ASP A 75 3.75 -11.58 -1.16
CA ASP A 75 5.04 -11.82 -0.52
C ASP A 75 5.40 -10.63 0.37
N LEU A 76 5.32 -10.82 1.69
CA LEU A 76 5.63 -9.77 2.68
C LEU A 76 7.05 -9.21 2.54
N ARG A 77 7.99 -9.96 1.95
CA ARG A 77 9.36 -9.49 1.71
C ARG A 77 9.44 -8.41 0.63
N LYS A 78 8.38 -8.25 -0.17
CA LYS A 78 8.25 -7.20 -1.19
C LYS A 78 7.50 -5.97 -0.68
N VAL A 79 6.95 -6.02 0.54
CA VAL A 79 6.07 -4.98 1.08
C VAL A 79 6.89 -3.89 1.77
N CYS A 80 6.70 -2.65 1.35
CA CYS A 80 7.15 -1.44 2.03
C CYS A 80 5.92 -0.78 2.67
N VAL A 81 6.01 -0.46 3.96
CA VAL A 81 4.94 0.26 4.67
C VAL A 81 5.34 1.70 4.88
N ASP A 82 4.36 2.58 4.79
CA ASP A 82 4.53 3.98 5.12
C ASP A 82 3.76 4.32 6.39
N VAL A 83 4.43 5.01 7.31
CA VAL A 83 3.93 5.31 8.65
C VAL A 83 3.87 6.83 8.79
N GLN A 84 2.68 7.39 8.50
CA GLN A 84 2.55 8.84 8.30
C GLN A 84 1.81 9.58 9.42
N SER A 85 1.07 8.92 10.30
CA SER A 85 0.51 9.64 11.46
C SER A 85 0.21 8.77 12.67
N HIS A 86 0.68 9.27 13.80
CA HIS A 86 0.34 8.80 15.13
C HIS A 86 -1.18 8.86 15.42
N ASN A 87 -1.89 9.85 14.85
CA ASN A 87 -3.34 9.98 15.00
C ASN A 87 -4.14 8.77 14.48
N SER A 88 -3.60 8.04 13.51
CA SER A 88 -4.23 6.83 13.00
C SER A 88 -4.16 5.66 14.01
N TRP A 89 -3.16 5.66 14.89
CA TRP A 89 -2.93 4.64 15.92
C TRP A 89 -3.78 4.91 17.17
N LEU A 90 -3.85 6.17 17.61
CA LEU A 90 -4.70 6.58 18.75
C LEU A 90 -6.17 6.19 18.55
N LYS A 91 -6.72 6.34 17.35
CA LYS A 91 -8.10 5.94 17.02
C LYS A 91 -8.35 4.43 17.07
N ARG A 92 -7.28 3.62 17.13
CA ARG A 92 -7.32 2.15 17.14
C ARG A 92 -6.90 1.57 18.50
N GLY A 93 -6.66 2.43 19.50
CA GLY A 93 -6.25 2.00 20.84
C GLY A 93 -4.84 1.39 20.90
N ILE A 94 -3.97 1.77 19.95
CA ILE A 94 -2.56 1.39 19.95
C ILE A 94 -1.80 2.51 20.67
N GLU A 95 -1.11 2.16 21.75
CA GLU A 95 -0.37 3.14 22.56
C GLU A 95 0.94 3.54 21.86
N LEU A 96 1.46 4.71 22.22
CA LEU A 96 2.71 5.25 21.67
C LEU A 96 3.90 4.31 21.93
N ASP A 97 3.92 3.67 23.10
CA ASP A 97 4.98 2.76 23.53
C ASP A 97 5.04 1.46 22.70
N ASP A 98 3.93 1.07 22.03
CA ASP A 98 3.86 -0.16 21.24
C ASP A 98 4.61 -0.06 19.89
N VAL A 99 5.06 1.13 19.51
CA VAL A 99 5.51 1.47 18.15
C VAL A 99 6.81 2.28 18.09
N GLU A 100 7.30 2.83 19.21
CA GLU A 100 8.55 3.61 19.28
C GLU A 100 9.83 2.79 19.55
N MET A 101 9.78 1.45 19.53
CA MET A 101 10.97 0.60 19.74
C MET A 101 11.94 0.54 18.57
#